data_AF-A0A2E3RP25-F1
#
_entry.id   AF-A0A2E3RP25-F1
#
_cell.length_a   1.000
_cell.length_b   1.000
_cell.length_c   1.000
_cell.angle_alpha   90.00
_cell.angle_beta   90.00
_cell.angle_gamma   90.00
#
_symmetry.space_group_name_H-M   'P 1'
#
loop_
_entity.id
_entity.type
_entity.pdbx_description
1 polymer ?
#
loop_
_entity_poly.entity_id
_entity_poly.type
_entity_poly.pdbx_seq_one_letter_code
_entity_poly.pdbx_strand_id
1 'polypeptide(L)'
;MGPLHERMMIMSNRFSNVLVGCVALSWASGAVAQCLLERIIPDQIQETAIYGTSIDIDGDRMVVGAPLDYGNDWAAGALYVYQHDGRNWQLEARLIAGDGTVGDMLGVCVDMEGDRIVAGAWFEDVGLSNSGAAYVYRRDPGTGEWALEQKIVPEISMIEATFGRTVAIEGDLVAVGAPLHSGQGNASGAVYTFRLSEEKRVWTEEQLIVANNLESLDRFGLALDIDQQRLAIGASWSLDERGQAYIFRFDEGLWQQSAQLTASDGEPGDQFGFELELDGSTLAIGAYHDDGGFYQQGSVYMFTDKNGTWEQQERIDIPDPHDEAQFGTSLDMSGDSMVVGARYAGPEYSSFGPGAAYLFKRGRGGWEFSSLLGSKTAEEEAEFGWSVAIDGGHVAIGAPFQDSRSPDTGGLYVLSDSDLDGVPDQCDLDPDPDINDDGVIDGEDLGAILGSWGICDGCPADVNQDGIVDGIDLGIVLGAWTI
;
A
#
# COMPACT_ATOMS: atom_id res chain seq x y z
N MET A 1 38.78 21.56 20.55
CA MET A 1 39.13 22.93 20.12
C MET A 1 37.81 23.68 19.97
N GLY A 2 37.65 24.82 20.66
CA GLY A 2 36.35 25.46 20.89
C GLY A 2 35.82 26.33 19.74
N PRO A 3 34.97 27.33 20.05
CA PRO A 3 33.50 27.31 19.89
C PRO A 3 33.00 28.58 19.14
N LEU A 4 31.67 28.79 18.97
CA LEU A 4 30.94 30.08 18.87
C LEU A 4 29.44 29.79 18.51
N HIS A 5 28.40 30.10 19.30
CA HIS A 5 27.74 31.38 19.70
C HIS A 5 26.75 32.01 18.68
N GLU A 6 25.49 32.17 19.16
CA GLU A 6 24.43 33.16 18.81
C GLU A 6 23.67 33.02 17.47
N ARG A 7 22.32 33.16 17.38
CA ARG A 7 21.41 34.16 17.98
C ARG A 7 19.97 33.67 18.24
N MET A 8 19.31 34.37 19.16
CA MET A 8 17.95 34.18 19.70
C MET A 8 17.12 35.48 19.54
N MET A 9 15.80 35.33 19.34
CA MET A 9 14.65 36.23 19.65
C MET A 9 14.46 37.62 18.98
N ILE A 10 13.22 37.86 18.52
CA ILE A 10 12.42 39.07 18.86
C ILE A 10 10.99 38.66 19.22
N MET A 11 10.54 39.09 20.41
CA MET A 11 9.17 38.96 20.96
C MET A 11 8.23 40.09 20.53
N SER A 12 6.93 39.75 20.48
CA SER A 12 5.72 40.48 20.93
C SER A 12 5.54 42.00 20.76
N ASN A 13 4.34 42.40 20.35
CA ASN A 13 3.68 43.62 20.84
C ASN A 13 2.16 43.42 21.02
N ARG A 14 1.62 43.93 22.15
CA ARG A 14 0.20 44.01 22.54
C ARG A 14 -0.33 45.45 22.43
N PHE A 15 -1.67 45.57 22.59
CA PHE A 15 -2.55 46.75 22.85
C PHE A 15 -3.21 47.37 21.60
N SER A 16 -4.51 47.71 21.52
CA SER A 16 -5.63 47.77 22.47
C SER A 16 -6.99 47.88 21.73
N ASN A 17 -8.07 47.53 22.44
CA ASN A 17 -9.50 47.60 22.12
C ASN A 17 -9.99 48.75 21.20
N VAL A 18 -10.82 48.39 20.21
CA VAL A 18 -11.99 49.18 19.78
C VAL A 18 -13.18 48.21 19.59
N LEU A 19 -14.25 48.49 20.33
CA LEU A 19 -15.51 47.75 20.34
C LEU A 19 -16.49 48.51 19.43
N VAL A 20 -16.82 47.96 18.25
CA VAL A 20 -17.92 48.45 17.41
C VAL A 20 -18.65 47.27 16.77
N GLY A 21 -19.88 47.06 17.23
CA GLY A 21 -21.06 46.83 16.38
C GLY A 21 -21.16 45.52 15.61
N CYS A 22 -22.01 44.62 16.13
CA CYS A 22 -22.67 43.56 15.39
C CYS A 22 -23.25 44.04 14.05
N VAL A 23 -22.82 43.41 12.95
CA VAL A 23 -23.70 42.99 11.86
C VAL A 23 -23.29 41.57 11.54
N ALA A 24 -24.10 40.61 11.97
CA ALA A 24 -23.97 39.21 11.56
C ALA A 24 -24.33 39.13 10.07
N LEU A 25 -23.31 39.04 9.22
CA LEU A 25 -23.42 38.50 7.88
C LEU A 25 -22.99 37.04 8.00
N SER A 26 -23.96 36.17 8.24
CA SER A 26 -23.80 34.72 8.08
C SER A 26 -23.60 34.45 6.59
N TRP A 27 -22.36 34.42 6.15
CA TRP A 27 -22.02 33.69 4.95
C TRP A 27 -22.00 32.22 5.35
N ALA A 28 -22.97 31.47 4.84
CA ALA A 28 -22.91 30.02 4.81
C ALA A 28 -21.71 29.65 3.93
N SER A 29 -20.55 29.45 4.54
CA SER A 29 -19.50 28.60 3.98
C SER A 29 -19.92 27.15 4.22
N GLY A 30 -20.92 26.71 3.46
CA GLY A 30 -21.27 25.30 3.33
C GLY A 30 -20.23 24.62 2.44
N ALA A 31 -19.69 23.52 2.94
CA ALA A 31 -18.67 22.65 2.38
C ALA A 31 -18.55 22.64 0.85
N VAL A 32 -17.37 23.02 0.35
CA VAL A 32 -16.86 22.65 -0.98
C VAL A 32 -15.44 22.09 -0.84
N ALA A 33 -15.15 21.45 0.29
CA ALA A 33 -13.78 21.14 0.71
C ALA A 33 -13.45 19.63 0.82
N GLN A 34 -14.30 18.71 0.34
CA GLN A 34 -14.16 17.28 0.67
C GLN A 34 -13.99 16.30 -0.50
N CYS A 35 -13.68 16.74 -1.73
CA CYS A 35 -13.38 15.80 -2.84
C CYS A 35 -11.90 15.69 -3.13
N LEU A 36 -11.14 15.36 -2.09
CA LEU A 36 -9.73 14.98 -2.17
C LEU A 36 -9.55 13.75 -1.29
N LEU A 37 -8.54 12.94 -1.61
CA LEU A 37 -8.06 11.87 -0.73
C LEU A 37 -7.99 12.36 0.72
N GLU A 38 -8.55 11.58 1.64
CA GLU A 38 -8.48 11.92 3.05
C GLU A 38 -7.05 11.71 3.53
N ARG A 39 -6.42 12.77 4.05
CA ARG A 39 -5.07 12.68 4.60
C ARG A 39 -5.13 12.32 6.08
N ILE A 40 -4.59 11.17 6.44
CA ILE A 40 -4.53 10.68 7.82
C ILE A 40 -3.10 10.86 8.35
N ILE A 41 -2.98 11.49 9.52
CA ILE A 41 -1.71 11.62 10.24
C ILE A 41 -2.00 11.39 11.72
N PRO A 42 -1.40 10.38 12.36
CA PRO A 42 -1.68 10.10 13.76
C PRO A 42 -1.11 11.19 14.66
N ASP A 43 -1.84 11.53 15.73
CA ASP A 43 -1.44 12.62 16.61
C ASP A 43 -0.09 12.40 17.32
N GLN A 44 0.29 11.14 17.49
CA GLN A 44 1.49 10.72 18.20
C GLN A 44 2.73 10.57 17.31
N ILE A 45 2.60 10.79 16.00
CA ILE A 45 3.71 10.60 15.05
C ILE A 45 4.87 11.54 15.39
N GLN A 46 6.08 11.00 15.35
CA GLN A 46 7.30 11.79 15.55
C GLN A 46 7.70 12.52 14.26
N GLU A 47 8.51 13.56 14.41
CA GLU A 47 9.19 14.21 13.28
C GLU A 47 10.07 13.17 12.56
N THR A 48 10.25 13.29 11.24
CA THR A 48 11.10 12.38 10.43
C THR A 48 10.70 10.90 10.44
N ALA A 49 9.50 10.55 10.92
CA ALA A 49 9.07 9.16 11.08
C ALA A 49 8.88 8.40 9.76
N ILE A 50 8.85 9.12 8.63
CA ILE A 50 8.54 8.62 7.27
C ILE A 50 7.29 7.73 7.25
N TYR A 51 6.25 8.21 7.91
CA TYR A 51 4.94 7.56 7.97
C TYR A 51 4.36 7.33 6.57
N GLY A 52 3.85 6.12 6.31
CA GLY A 52 3.40 5.73 4.97
C GLY A 52 4.50 5.07 4.13
N THR A 53 5.62 4.65 4.74
CA THR A 53 6.68 3.91 4.02
C THR A 53 6.19 2.54 3.52
N SER A 54 5.33 1.88 4.28
CA SER A 54 4.70 0.61 3.92
C SER A 54 3.26 0.61 4.41
N ILE A 55 2.36 0.00 3.66
CA ILE A 55 0.93 -0.03 3.93
C ILE A 55 0.42 -1.40 3.51
N ASP A 56 -0.54 -1.94 4.25
CA ASP A 56 -1.37 -3.05 3.79
C ASP A 56 -2.80 -2.92 4.34
N ILE A 57 -3.80 -3.46 3.61
CA ILE A 57 -5.23 -3.39 3.92
C ILE A 57 -5.84 -4.80 3.82
N ASP A 58 -6.60 -5.18 4.85
CA ASP A 58 -7.52 -6.34 4.78
C ASP A 58 -8.90 -5.93 5.30
N GLY A 59 -9.85 -5.85 4.38
CA GLY A 59 -11.20 -5.35 4.57
C GLY A 59 -11.22 -3.97 5.21
N ASP A 60 -11.88 -3.87 6.36
CA ASP A 60 -12.01 -2.62 7.12
C ASP A 60 -10.77 -2.32 8.00
N ARG A 61 -9.63 -2.98 7.81
CA ARG A 61 -8.42 -2.74 8.62
C ARG A 61 -7.22 -2.44 7.75
N MET A 62 -6.36 -1.58 8.27
CA MET A 62 -5.16 -1.14 7.58
C MET A 62 -4.01 -1.04 8.58
N VAL A 63 -2.83 -1.46 8.16
CA VAL A 63 -1.57 -1.25 8.89
C VAL A 63 -0.66 -0.32 8.11
N VAL A 64 0.02 0.58 8.80
CA VAL A 64 0.92 1.57 8.19
C VAL A 64 2.23 1.64 8.95
N GLY A 65 3.33 1.47 8.22
CA GLY A 65 4.69 1.53 8.73
C GLY A 65 5.24 2.95 8.86
N ALA A 66 6.01 3.17 9.94
CA ALA A 66 6.78 4.38 10.21
C ALA A 66 8.18 4.00 10.73
N PRO A 67 9.10 3.55 9.86
CA PRO A 67 10.36 2.94 10.27
C PRO A 67 11.32 3.89 10.99
N LEU A 68 11.20 5.21 10.83
CA LEU A 68 12.03 6.18 11.57
C LEU A 68 11.33 6.76 12.80
N ASP A 69 10.14 6.28 13.14
CA ASP A 69 9.51 6.58 14.41
C ASP A 69 10.39 6.10 15.58
N TYR A 70 10.31 6.78 16.72
CA TYR A 70 11.13 6.48 17.89
C TYR A 70 10.69 5.23 18.64
N GLY A 71 9.64 4.52 18.24
CA GLY A 71 9.33 3.18 18.74
C GLY A 71 9.60 3.00 20.23
N ASN A 72 10.64 2.23 20.54
CA ASN A 72 11.29 2.12 21.85
C ASN A 72 12.61 2.91 22.00
N ASP A 73 13.29 3.25 20.89
CA ASP A 73 14.47 4.12 20.81
C ASP A 73 14.50 4.84 19.44
N TRP A 74 15.42 5.80 19.23
CA TRP A 74 15.51 6.57 17.97
C TRP A 74 15.52 5.66 16.74
N ALA A 75 14.59 5.88 15.81
CA ALA A 75 14.44 5.06 14.59
C ALA A 75 14.34 3.54 14.84
N ALA A 76 13.83 3.12 16.00
CA ALA A 76 13.45 1.74 16.24
C ALA A 76 12.21 1.33 15.42
N GLY A 77 11.42 2.31 14.98
CA GLY A 77 10.25 2.13 14.13
C GLY A 77 8.96 1.84 14.91
N ALA A 78 7.82 2.07 14.25
CA ALA A 78 6.49 1.80 14.77
C ALA A 78 5.50 1.45 13.65
N LEU A 79 4.40 0.80 14.03
CA LEU A 79 3.25 0.54 13.17
C LEU A 79 2.03 1.29 13.70
N TYR A 80 1.18 1.74 12.80
CA TYR A 80 -0.10 2.36 13.12
C TYR A 80 -1.21 1.53 12.48
N VAL A 81 -2.10 0.99 13.30
CA VAL A 81 -3.22 0.14 12.86
C VAL A 81 -4.49 0.96 12.92
N TYR A 82 -5.25 0.94 11.85
CA TYR A 82 -6.52 1.64 11.70
C TYR A 82 -7.65 0.66 11.46
N GLN A 83 -8.84 1.03 11.96
CA GLN A 83 -10.10 0.34 11.70
C GLN A 83 -11.04 1.35 11.04
N HIS A 84 -11.58 0.98 9.88
CA HIS A 84 -12.64 1.72 9.22
C HIS A 84 -13.97 1.46 9.94
N ASP A 85 -14.73 2.53 10.22
CA ASP A 85 -16.02 2.47 10.93
C ASP A 85 -17.23 2.58 9.98
N GLY A 86 -17.00 2.42 8.67
CA GLY A 86 -17.97 2.64 7.61
C GLY A 86 -18.05 4.10 7.14
N ARG A 87 -17.29 5.02 7.75
CA ARG A 87 -17.18 6.41 7.32
C ARG A 87 -15.78 6.96 7.33
N ASN A 88 -15.00 6.63 8.35
CA ASN A 88 -13.64 7.14 8.52
C ASN A 88 -12.73 6.06 9.09
N TRP A 89 -11.45 6.17 8.78
CA TRP A 89 -10.42 5.36 9.40
C TRP A 89 -10.07 5.91 10.78
N GLN A 90 -10.19 5.08 11.81
CA GLN A 90 -9.88 5.42 13.20
C GLN A 90 -8.63 4.69 13.66
N LEU A 91 -7.69 5.40 14.29
CA LEU A 91 -6.50 4.77 14.86
C LEU A 91 -6.91 3.80 15.97
N GLU A 92 -6.70 2.51 15.72
CA GLU A 92 -6.98 1.43 16.66
C GLU A 92 -5.80 1.19 17.60
N ALA A 93 -4.57 1.13 17.06
CA ALA A 93 -3.38 0.84 17.85
C ALA A 93 -2.10 1.47 17.27
N ARG A 94 -1.12 1.72 18.15
CA ARG A 94 0.28 1.97 17.78
C ARG A 94 1.13 0.83 18.33
N LEU A 95 1.80 0.10 17.46
CA LEU A 95 2.59 -1.08 17.80
C LEU A 95 4.09 -0.77 17.70
N ILE A 96 4.88 -1.29 18.64
CA ILE A 96 6.34 -1.12 18.68
C ILE A 96 7.02 -2.44 19.06
N ALA A 97 8.26 -2.62 18.61
CA ALA A 97 9.13 -3.68 19.11
C ALA A 97 9.65 -3.28 20.50
N GLY A 98 9.28 -4.05 21.53
CA GLY A 98 9.66 -3.75 22.91
C GLY A 98 11.16 -3.91 23.20
N ASP A 99 11.86 -4.68 22.37
CA ASP A 99 13.31 -4.82 22.35
C ASP A 99 13.99 -3.93 21.30
N GLY A 100 13.23 -3.13 20.53
CA GLY A 100 13.75 -2.27 19.49
C GLY A 100 14.76 -1.25 20.01
N THR A 101 15.81 -1.04 19.24
CA THR A 101 16.96 -0.20 19.50
C THR A 101 17.21 0.76 18.33
N VAL A 102 18.29 1.55 18.44
CA VAL A 102 18.62 2.63 17.52
C VAL A 102 18.78 2.13 16.09
N GLY A 103 17.85 2.50 15.21
CA GLY A 103 17.94 2.22 13.77
C GLY A 103 17.47 0.83 13.33
N ASP A 104 16.76 0.08 14.17
CA ASP A 104 16.23 -1.25 13.80
C ASP A 104 15.13 -1.18 12.72
N MET A 105 14.44 -0.02 12.62
CA MET A 105 13.49 0.33 11.57
C MET A 105 12.29 -0.62 11.41
N LEU A 106 11.61 -0.96 12.51
CA LEU A 106 10.34 -1.69 12.45
C LEU A 106 9.32 -0.95 11.58
N GLY A 107 8.65 -1.68 10.67
CA GLY A 107 7.64 -1.11 9.78
C GLY A 107 8.22 -0.61 8.46
N VAL A 108 9.43 -1.03 8.11
CA VAL A 108 9.98 -0.82 6.77
C VAL A 108 9.21 -1.60 5.70
N CYS A 109 8.62 -2.71 6.10
CA CYS A 109 7.61 -3.47 5.36
C CYS A 109 6.59 -4.01 6.35
N VAL A 110 5.35 -4.16 5.89
CA VAL A 110 4.22 -4.71 6.64
C VAL A 110 3.41 -5.58 5.69
N ASP A 111 2.74 -6.57 6.25
CA ASP A 111 1.68 -7.33 5.60
C ASP A 111 0.72 -7.86 6.67
N MET A 112 -0.56 -7.98 6.36
CA MET A 112 -1.60 -8.34 7.31
C MET A 112 -2.68 -9.27 6.75
N GLU A 113 -3.16 -10.16 7.62
CA GLU A 113 -4.33 -10.98 7.34
C GLU A 113 -5.16 -11.09 8.63
N GLY A 114 -6.37 -10.56 8.55
CA GLY A 114 -7.38 -10.51 9.60
C GLY A 114 -6.87 -9.88 10.89
N ASP A 115 -6.64 -10.74 11.87
CA ASP A 115 -6.19 -10.39 13.23
C ASP A 115 -4.66 -10.52 13.40
N ARG A 116 -3.88 -10.65 12.32
CA ARG A 116 -2.42 -10.81 12.35
C ARG A 116 -1.73 -9.79 11.46
N ILE A 117 -0.62 -9.27 11.94
CA ILE A 117 0.27 -8.37 11.19
C ILE A 117 1.68 -8.94 11.29
N VAL A 118 2.40 -8.97 10.17
CA VAL A 118 3.84 -9.20 10.12
C VAL A 118 4.52 -7.90 9.74
N ALA A 119 5.58 -7.53 10.47
CA ALA A 119 6.36 -6.34 10.16
C ALA A 119 7.85 -6.61 10.23
N GLY A 120 8.57 -6.11 9.23
CA GLY A 120 10.03 -6.23 9.16
C GLY A 120 10.77 -5.15 9.95
N ALA A 121 11.93 -5.53 10.49
CA ALA A 121 12.93 -4.64 11.10
C ALA A 121 14.32 -5.07 10.60
N TRP A 122 14.66 -4.63 9.39
CA TRP A 122 15.76 -5.18 8.59
C TRP A 122 17.18 -4.95 9.15
N PHE A 123 17.32 -4.04 10.11
CA PHE A 123 18.59 -3.62 10.71
C PHE A 123 18.68 -4.03 12.17
N GLU A 124 17.70 -4.79 12.65
CA GLU A 124 17.75 -5.39 13.96
C GLU A 124 19.03 -6.24 14.15
N ASP A 125 19.71 -5.98 15.27
CA ASP A 125 20.93 -6.69 15.67
C ASP A 125 20.60 -7.96 16.49
N VAL A 126 20.21 -9.05 15.83
CA VAL A 126 19.95 -10.35 16.48
C VAL A 126 21.27 -11.12 16.73
N GLY A 127 22.05 -10.63 17.68
CA GLY A 127 23.37 -11.21 18.05
C GLY A 127 24.48 -11.01 17.00
N LEU A 128 24.11 -10.67 15.77
CA LEU A 128 24.97 -10.25 14.66
C LEU A 128 24.44 -8.93 14.08
N SER A 129 25.35 -8.10 13.59
CA SER A 129 25.00 -6.77 13.08
C SER A 129 24.08 -6.86 11.85
N ASN A 130 22.99 -6.09 11.85
CA ASN A 130 22.02 -5.98 10.76
C ASN A 130 21.58 -7.35 10.23
N SER A 131 21.45 -8.33 11.13
CA SER A 131 20.98 -9.67 10.76
C SER A 131 19.50 -9.65 10.44
N GLY A 132 18.77 -8.74 11.08
CA GLY A 132 17.36 -8.44 10.82
C GLY A 132 16.40 -9.34 11.59
N ALA A 133 15.16 -8.88 11.75
CA ALA A 133 14.06 -9.62 12.37
C ALA A 133 12.72 -9.28 11.70
N ALA A 134 11.73 -10.13 11.93
CA ALA A 134 10.33 -9.79 11.69
C ALA A 134 9.50 -10.03 12.96
N TYR A 135 8.46 -9.24 13.14
CA TYR A 135 7.63 -9.22 14.33
C TYR A 135 6.19 -9.53 13.92
N VAL A 136 5.62 -10.58 14.53
CA VAL A 136 4.23 -10.97 14.32
C VAL A 136 3.40 -10.43 15.48
N TYR A 137 2.47 -9.54 15.18
CA TYR A 137 1.49 -9.03 16.13
C TYR A 137 0.16 -9.73 15.90
N ARG A 138 -0.59 -9.95 16.98
CA ARG A 138 -1.92 -10.54 16.90
C ARG A 138 -2.91 -9.73 17.73
N ARG A 139 -4.08 -9.51 17.16
CA ARG A 139 -5.24 -8.95 17.83
C ARG A 139 -5.94 -10.05 18.65
N ASP A 140 -6.30 -9.75 19.88
CA ASP A 140 -7.21 -10.60 20.65
C ASP A 140 -8.66 -10.29 20.21
N PRO A 141 -9.41 -11.23 19.62
CA PRO A 141 -10.76 -10.96 19.14
C PRO A 141 -11.77 -10.71 20.28
N GLY A 142 -11.44 -11.11 21.52
CA GLY A 142 -12.29 -10.89 22.69
C GLY A 142 -12.11 -9.51 23.32
N THR A 143 -10.90 -8.94 23.30
CA THR A 143 -10.62 -7.61 23.86
C THR A 143 -10.44 -6.51 22.82
N GLY A 144 -10.10 -6.89 21.58
CA GLY A 144 -9.66 -5.98 20.52
C GLY A 144 -8.25 -5.44 20.71
N GLU A 145 -7.48 -5.95 21.67
CA GLU A 145 -6.12 -5.48 21.93
C GLU A 145 -5.09 -6.20 21.06
N TRP A 146 -4.16 -5.44 20.49
CA TRP A 146 -3.01 -5.96 19.77
C TRP A 146 -1.84 -6.23 20.71
N ALA A 147 -1.17 -7.37 20.54
CA ALA A 147 0.04 -7.71 21.26
C ALA A 147 1.06 -8.42 20.36
N LEU A 148 2.35 -8.32 20.71
CA LEU A 148 3.38 -9.13 20.06
C LEU A 148 3.10 -10.60 20.34
N GLU A 149 2.88 -11.38 19.28
CA GLU A 149 2.76 -12.83 19.36
C GLU A 149 4.14 -13.49 19.33
N GLN A 150 5.00 -13.08 18.38
CA GLN A 150 6.33 -13.64 18.25
C GLN A 150 7.29 -12.71 17.50
N LYS A 151 8.54 -12.63 17.95
CA LYS A 151 9.68 -12.18 17.12
C LYS A 151 10.24 -13.39 16.38
N ILE A 152 10.23 -13.37 15.05
CA ILE A 152 10.77 -14.44 14.20
C ILE A 152 12.13 -14.03 13.66
N VAL A 153 13.07 -14.98 13.71
CA VAL A 153 14.45 -14.86 13.23
C VAL A 153 14.87 -16.20 12.66
N PRO A 154 15.80 -16.25 11.68
CA PRO A 154 16.34 -17.50 11.17
C PRO A 154 17.00 -18.35 12.25
N GLU A 155 16.95 -19.69 12.12
CA GLU A 155 17.70 -20.61 13.00
C GLU A 155 19.21 -20.32 12.95
N ILE A 156 19.69 -19.89 11.78
CA ILE A 156 21.08 -19.47 11.55
C ILE A 156 21.07 -18.07 10.93
N SER A 157 21.22 -17.06 11.76
CA SER A 157 21.37 -15.67 11.33
C SER A 157 22.69 -15.42 10.61
N MET A 158 22.71 -14.44 9.72
CA MET A 158 23.91 -13.96 9.03
C MET A 158 24.06 -12.45 9.22
N ILE A 159 25.31 -11.98 9.27
CA ILE A 159 25.61 -10.54 9.35
C ILE A 159 25.15 -9.84 8.07
N GLU A 160 24.54 -8.66 8.21
CA GLU A 160 24.07 -7.83 7.10
C GLU A 160 23.14 -8.56 6.12
N ALA A 161 22.43 -9.61 6.55
CA ALA A 161 21.50 -10.34 5.69
C ALA A 161 20.22 -9.55 5.40
N THR A 162 19.91 -8.54 6.22
CA THR A 162 18.71 -7.71 6.14
C THR A 162 17.42 -8.54 6.17
N PHE A 163 17.35 -9.56 7.01
CA PHE A 163 16.14 -10.34 7.22
C PHE A 163 15.00 -9.43 7.70
N GLY A 164 13.81 -9.56 7.12
CA GLY A 164 12.71 -8.62 7.39
C GLY A 164 12.80 -7.37 6.53
N ARG A 165 13.47 -7.42 5.38
CA ARG A 165 13.40 -6.37 4.34
C ARG A 165 12.03 -6.34 3.67
N THR A 166 11.42 -7.50 3.52
CA THR A 166 10.08 -7.74 2.96
C THR A 166 9.45 -8.89 3.74
N VAL A 167 8.12 -8.88 3.83
CA VAL A 167 7.32 -9.86 4.54
C VAL A 167 6.04 -10.12 3.75
N ALA A 168 5.52 -11.34 3.83
CA ALA A 168 4.17 -11.68 3.39
C ALA A 168 3.57 -12.73 4.32
N ILE A 169 2.25 -12.73 4.49
CA ILE A 169 1.47 -13.62 5.33
C ILE A 169 0.22 -14.09 4.60
N GLU A 170 -0.05 -15.40 4.67
CA GLU A 170 -1.36 -15.94 4.31
C GLU A 170 -1.68 -17.15 5.19
N GLY A 171 -2.76 -17.07 5.95
CA GLY A 171 -3.19 -18.06 6.93
C GLY A 171 -2.13 -18.38 7.98
N ASP A 172 -1.59 -19.60 7.89
CA ASP A 172 -0.60 -20.13 8.82
C ASP A 172 0.84 -20.01 8.32
N LEU A 173 1.07 -19.26 7.24
CA LEU A 173 2.32 -19.19 6.51
C LEU A 173 2.84 -17.75 6.43
N VAL A 174 4.13 -17.56 6.68
CA VAL A 174 4.82 -16.28 6.56
C VAL A 174 6.09 -16.45 5.73
N ALA A 175 6.32 -15.57 4.77
CA ALA A 175 7.60 -15.43 4.08
C ALA A 175 8.32 -14.17 4.53
N VAL A 176 9.65 -14.25 4.64
CA VAL A 176 10.50 -13.13 5.04
C VAL A 176 11.74 -13.05 4.15
N GLY A 177 11.93 -11.90 3.50
CA GLY A 177 13.06 -11.63 2.62
C GLY A 177 14.33 -11.24 3.38
N ALA A 178 15.46 -11.71 2.88
CA ALA A 178 16.82 -11.40 3.33
C ALA A 178 17.73 -11.17 2.12
N PRO A 179 17.55 -10.08 1.36
CA PRO A 179 18.16 -9.92 0.04
C PRO A 179 19.67 -9.69 0.05
N LEU A 180 20.25 -9.32 1.18
CA LEU A 180 21.70 -9.23 1.33
C LEU A 180 22.32 -10.53 1.89
N HIS A 181 21.51 -11.56 2.12
CA HIS A 181 21.99 -12.89 2.48
C HIS A 181 22.98 -13.42 1.41
N SER A 182 24.08 -14.01 1.88
CA SER A 182 25.23 -14.35 1.01
C SER A 182 25.48 -15.85 0.86
N GLY A 183 24.43 -16.66 0.92
CA GLY A 183 24.51 -18.13 0.85
C GLY A 183 24.96 -18.72 -0.50
N GLN A 184 24.68 -18.04 -1.62
CA GLN A 184 25.08 -18.48 -2.97
C GLN A 184 26.04 -17.50 -3.69
N GLY A 185 26.36 -16.38 -3.07
CA GLY A 185 27.18 -15.31 -3.62
C GLY A 185 27.07 -14.08 -2.73
N ASN A 186 27.92 -13.08 -2.91
CA ASN A 186 27.80 -11.85 -2.11
C ASN A 186 26.46 -11.16 -2.41
N ALA A 187 25.59 -10.99 -1.41
CA ALA A 187 24.23 -10.46 -1.56
C ALA A 187 23.45 -11.12 -2.71
N SER A 188 23.53 -12.45 -2.82
CA SER A 188 22.70 -13.23 -3.75
C SER A 188 21.22 -13.18 -3.34
N GLY A 189 20.96 -13.02 -2.04
CA GLY A 189 19.64 -12.99 -1.45
C GLY A 189 19.12 -14.36 -1.04
N ALA A 190 18.02 -14.34 -0.27
CA ALA A 190 17.29 -15.49 0.24
C ALA A 190 15.89 -15.06 0.73
N VAL A 191 14.97 -16.02 0.81
CA VAL A 191 13.69 -15.88 1.51
C VAL A 191 13.56 -17.03 2.51
N TYR A 192 12.99 -16.77 3.68
CA TYR A 192 12.70 -17.80 4.67
C TYR A 192 11.19 -17.94 4.80
N THR A 193 10.70 -19.17 4.85
CA THR A 193 9.30 -19.46 5.14
C THR A 193 9.16 -19.93 6.58
N PHE A 194 8.09 -19.50 7.26
CA PHE A 194 7.74 -19.88 8.61
C PHE A 194 6.29 -20.37 8.60
N ARG A 195 6.02 -21.44 9.36
CA ARG A 195 4.67 -21.95 9.54
C ARG A 195 4.24 -21.90 10.99
N LEU A 196 3.02 -21.46 11.23
CA LEU A 196 2.41 -21.43 12.56
C LEU A 196 1.94 -22.83 12.97
N SER A 197 2.44 -23.30 14.10
CA SER A 197 1.84 -24.43 14.81
C SER A 197 0.70 -23.92 15.70
N GLU A 198 -0.55 -24.01 15.25
CA GLU A 198 -1.72 -23.54 16.02
C GLU A 198 -1.84 -24.21 17.41
N GLU A 199 -1.48 -25.49 17.54
CA GLU A 199 -1.48 -26.19 18.83
C GLU A 199 -0.48 -25.57 19.82
N LYS A 200 0.70 -25.18 19.33
CA LYS A 200 1.78 -24.64 20.17
C LYS A 200 1.75 -23.12 20.24
N ARG A 201 1.04 -22.48 19.32
CA ARG A 201 1.06 -21.03 19.05
C ARG A 201 2.47 -20.50 18.84
N VAL A 202 3.23 -21.17 17.97
CA VAL A 202 4.62 -20.81 17.65
C VAL A 202 4.82 -20.91 16.15
N TRP A 203 5.38 -19.85 15.58
CA TRP A 203 5.93 -19.81 14.23
C TRP A 203 7.29 -20.50 14.21
N THR A 204 7.45 -21.46 13.30
CA THR A 204 8.71 -22.22 13.13
C THR A 204 9.20 -22.10 11.70
N GLU A 205 10.51 -21.92 11.52
CA GLU A 205 11.14 -21.92 10.20
C GLU A 205 10.81 -23.25 9.49
N GLU A 206 10.22 -23.15 8.30
CA GLU A 206 9.86 -24.27 7.44
C GLU A 206 10.96 -24.54 6.43
N GLN A 207 11.42 -23.49 5.71
CA GLN A 207 12.42 -23.65 4.66
C GLN A 207 13.17 -22.34 4.37
N LEU A 208 14.49 -22.46 4.15
CA LEU A 208 15.30 -21.45 3.45
C LEU A 208 15.14 -21.62 1.92
N ILE A 209 14.61 -20.59 1.27
CA ILE A 209 14.37 -20.50 -0.16
C ILE A 209 15.52 -19.74 -0.83
N VAL A 210 16.10 -20.38 -1.84
CA VAL A 210 17.08 -19.81 -2.77
C VAL A 210 16.76 -20.32 -4.17
N ALA A 211 16.94 -19.49 -5.20
CA ALA A 211 16.81 -19.96 -6.58
C ALA A 211 18.05 -20.77 -7.02
N ASN A 212 17.89 -21.57 -8.07
CA ASN A 212 18.94 -22.49 -8.52
C ASN A 212 20.12 -21.80 -9.25
N ASN A 213 19.95 -20.53 -9.62
CA ASN A 213 20.84 -19.79 -10.50
C ASN A 213 21.11 -18.37 -10.01
N LEU A 214 21.06 -18.14 -8.69
CA LEU A 214 21.41 -16.83 -8.13
C LEU A 214 22.91 -16.57 -8.29
N GLU A 215 23.23 -15.35 -8.71
CA GLU A 215 24.57 -14.81 -8.74
C GLU A 215 24.78 -13.77 -7.62
N SER A 216 26.00 -13.23 -7.52
CA SER A 216 26.26 -12.17 -6.55
C SER A 216 25.54 -10.90 -6.96
N LEU A 217 24.96 -10.20 -5.98
CA LEU A 217 24.20 -8.96 -6.14
C LEU A 217 22.82 -9.11 -6.80
N ASP A 218 22.33 -10.33 -7.04
CA ASP A 218 20.96 -10.55 -7.55
C ASP A 218 19.88 -10.04 -6.58
N ARG A 219 20.21 -10.02 -5.27
CA ARG A 219 19.34 -9.55 -4.19
C ARG A 219 17.95 -10.19 -4.18
N PHE A 220 17.90 -11.50 -4.41
CA PHE A 220 16.68 -12.29 -4.32
C PHE A 220 15.96 -12.10 -2.97
N GLY A 221 14.64 -11.87 -3.02
CA GLY A 221 13.83 -11.57 -1.83
C GLY A 221 13.63 -10.08 -1.59
N LEU A 222 13.78 -9.23 -2.61
CA LEU A 222 13.53 -7.79 -2.49
C LEU A 222 12.07 -7.36 -2.65
N ALA A 223 11.28 -8.19 -3.32
CA ALA A 223 9.83 -8.18 -3.33
C ALA A 223 9.37 -9.62 -3.14
N LEU A 224 8.26 -9.82 -2.47
CA LEU A 224 7.68 -11.13 -2.27
C LEU A 224 6.19 -11.01 -2.01
N ASP A 225 5.47 -12.03 -2.45
CA ASP A 225 4.06 -12.20 -2.17
C ASP A 225 3.74 -13.71 -2.19
N ILE A 226 2.73 -14.13 -1.43
CA ILE A 226 2.50 -15.53 -1.09
C ILE A 226 1.01 -15.89 -1.06
N ASP A 227 0.73 -17.08 -1.59
CA ASP A 227 -0.48 -17.81 -1.28
C ASP A 227 -0.15 -19.22 -0.76
N GLN A 228 -1.18 -20.01 -0.44
CA GLN A 228 -1.07 -21.31 0.22
C GLN A 228 -0.23 -22.31 -0.58
N GLN A 229 -0.07 -22.09 -1.88
CA GLN A 229 0.60 -22.99 -2.82
C GLN A 229 1.72 -22.33 -3.62
N ARG A 230 1.83 -21.00 -3.66
CA ARG A 230 2.74 -20.25 -4.51
C ARG A 230 3.40 -19.14 -3.73
N LEU A 231 4.66 -18.90 -4.06
CA LEU A 231 5.46 -17.81 -3.52
C LEU A 231 6.17 -17.13 -4.70
N ALA A 232 5.85 -15.87 -4.93
CA ALA A 232 6.48 -15.03 -5.93
C ALA A 232 7.61 -14.22 -5.29
N ILE A 233 8.77 -14.15 -5.94
CA ILE A 233 9.97 -13.52 -5.37
C ILE A 233 10.72 -12.71 -6.44
N GLY A 234 10.98 -11.44 -6.15
CA GLY A 234 11.73 -10.51 -6.98
C GLY A 234 13.25 -10.58 -6.77
N ALA A 235 14.00 -10.39 -7.86
CA ALA A 235 15.46 -10.26 -7.90
C ALA A 235 15.85 -9.21 -8.97
N SER A 236 15.43 -7.96 -8.79
CA SER A 236 15.54 -6.90 -9.79
C SER A 236 16.96 -6.45 -10.13
N TRP A 237 17.96 -6.84 -9.35
CA TRP A 237 19.37 -6.55 -9.65
C TRP A 237 20.06 -7.65 -10.47
N SER A 238 19.36 -8.74 -10.75
CA SER A 238 19.90 -9.82 -11.58
C SER A 238 19.96 -9.45 -13.06
N LEU A 239 20.78 -10.17 -13.84
CA LEU A 239 20.96 -9.99 -15.29
C LEU A 239 21.30 -8.55 -15.71
N ASP A 240 22.39 -8.00 -15.18
CA ASP A 240 22.82 -6.61 -15.45
C ASP A 240 21.71 -5.59 -15.12
N GLU A 241 21.00 -5.80 -14.01
CA GLU A 241 19.86 -4.98 -13.54
C GLU A 241 18.66 -4.98 -14.49
N ARG A 242 18.59 -5.93 -15.45
CA ARG A 242 17.36 -6.20 -16.22
C ARG A 242 16.26 -6.74 -15.33
N GLY A 243 16.64 -7.51 -14.31
CA GLY A 243 15.75 -8.01 -13.28
C GLY A 243 15.03 -9.31 -13.66
N GLN A 244 14.61 -10.04 -12.63
CA GLN A 244 13.93 -11.33 -12.73
C GLN A 244 12.93 -11.51 -11.59
N ALA A 245 11.93 -12.34 -11.81
CA ALA A 245 11.05 -12.85 -10.77
C ALA A 245 11.02 -14.39 -10.79
N TYR A 246 10.81 -15.01 -9.64
CA TYR A 246 10.82 -16.45 -9.47
C TYR A 246 9.51 -16.89 -8.82
N ILE A 247 8.97 -18.03 -9.28
CA ILE A 247 7.78 -18.62 -8.69
C ILE A 247 8.14 -19.96 -8.07
N PHE A 248 7.92 -20.07 -6.76
CA PHE A 248 8.01 -21.32 -6.04
C PHE A 248 6.63 -21.90 -5.85
N ARG A 249 6.52 -23.23 -5.87
CA ARG A 249 5.30 -23.97 -5.55
C ARG A 249 5.53 -24.87 -4.37
N PHE A 250 4.56 -24.93 -3.47
CA PHE A 250 4.55 -25.90 -2.39
C PHE A 250 4.08 -27.26 -2.92
N ASP A 251 5.01 -28.22 -3.00
CA ASP A 251 4.73 -29.58 -3.46
C ASP A 251 5.46 -30.62 -2.58
N GLU A 252 4.75 -31.70 -2.26
CA GLU A 252 5.23 -32.78 -1.40
C GLU A 252 5.85 -32.31 -0.05
N GLY A 253 5.35 -31.18 0.49
CA GLY A 253 5.81 -30.63 1.76
C GLY A 253 7.05 -29.73 1.66
N LEU A 254 7.44 -29.31 0.46
CA LEU A 254 8.59 -28.42 0.22
C LEU A 254 8.24 -27.36 -0.83
N TRP A 255 8.84 -26.19 -0.69
CA TRP A 255 8.82 -25.14 -1.70
C TRP A 255 9.86 -25.44 -2.78
N GLN A 256 9.42 -25.52 -4.04
CA GLN A 256 10.26 -25.82 -5.19
C GLN A 256 10.11 -24.76 -6.27
N GLN A 257 11.22 -24.30 -6.84
CA GLN A 257 11.20 -23.35 -7.96
C GLN A 257 10.48 -23.98 -9.15
N SER A 258 9.37 -23.37 -9.55
CA SER A 258 8.49 -23.83 -10.64
C SER A 258 8.64 -22.99 -11.91
N ALA A 259 8.98 -21.70 -11.76
CA ALA A 259 9.19 -20.79 -12.89
C ALA A 259 10.24 -19.72 -12.58
N GLN A 260 10.73 -19.10 -13.64
CA GLN A 260 11.60 -17.95 -13.66
C GLN A 260 11.11 -17.04 -14.78
N LEU A 261 10.86 -15.78 -14.47
CA LEU A 261 10.18 -14.81 -15.31
C LEU A 261 11.11 -13.63 -15.60
N THR A 262 11.02 -13.13 -16.81
CA THR A 262 11.71 -11.92 -17.31
C THR A 262 10.74 -11.15 -18.18
N ALA A 263 10.84 -9.83 -18.20
CA ALA A 263 10.16 -9.02 -19.22
C ALA A 263 10.60 -9.44 -20.63
N SER A 264 9.66 -9.54 -21.56
CA SER A 264 9.91 -9.96 -22.96
C SER A 264 10.85 -9.03 -23.74
N ASP A 265 10.87 -7.77 -23.32
CA ASP A 265 11.54 -6.61 -23.90
C ASP A 265 12.47 -5.94 -22.88
N GLY A 266 12.66 -6.55 -21.70
CA GLY A 266 13.47 -5.95 -20.65
C GLY A 266 14.90 -5.71 -21.13
N GLU A 267 15.47 -4.58 -20.77
CA GLU A 267 16.83 -4.11 -21.06
C GLU A 267 17.64 -3.93 -19.76
N PRO A 268 18.98 -3.82 -19.84
CA PRO A 268 19.81 -3.61 -18.65
C PRO A 268 19.42 -2.33 -17.92
N GLY A 269 19.09 -2.45 -16.63
CA GLY A 269 18.71 -1.32 -15.78
C GLY A 269 17.21 -1.15 -15.56
N ASP A 270 16.34 -1.92 -16.23
CA ASP A 270 14.88 -1.78 -16.10
C ASP A 270 14.34 -2.18 -14.71
N GLN A 271 15.09 -3.00 -13.98
CA GLN A 271 14.79 -3.47 -12.62
C GLN A 271 13.45 -4.21 -12.49
N PHE A 272 13.14 -5.07 -13.46
CA PHE A 272 11.99 -5.97 -13.38
C PHE A 272 12.02 -6.84 -12.12
N GLY A 273 10.89 -6.94 -11.40
CA GLY A 273 10.81 -7.67 -10.14
C GLY A 273 11.24 -6.84 -8.93
N PHE A 274 11.18 -5.51 -9.04
CA PHE A 274 11.39 -4.62 -7.90
C PHE A 274 10.20 -4.62 -6.94
N GLU A 275 9.00 -4.76 -7.49
CA GLU A 275 7.73 -4.99 -6.79
C GLU A 275 6.95 -6.08 -7.54
N LEU A 276 6.12 -6.84 -6.83
CA LEU A 276 5.23 -7.83 -7.44
C LEU A 276 4.02 -8.10 -6.56
N GLU A 277 2.93 -8.56 -7.17
CA GLU A 277 1.68 -8.89 -6.46
C GLU A 277 0.97 -10.06 -7.15
N LEU A 278 0.48 -11.03 -6.39
CA LEU A 278 -0.11 -12.29 -6.83
C LEU A 278 -1.58 -12.39 -6.39
N ASP A 279 -2.49 -12.00 -7.27
CA ASP A 279 -3.92 -12.26 -7.08
C ASP A 279 -4.44 -13.36 -8.02
N GLY A 280 -4.86 -14.48 -7.41
CA GLY A 280 -5.39 -15.63 -8.12
C GLY A 280 -4.42 -16.11 -9.21
N SER A 281 -4.87 -16.29 -10.45
CA SER A 281 -3.97 -16.71 -11.53
C SER A 281 -3.09 -15.60 -12.11
N THR A 282 -3.12 -14.39 -11.55
CA THR A 282 -2.48 -13.19 -12.10
C THR A 282 -1.28 -12.81 -11.26
N LEU A 283 -0.21 -12.37 -11.90
CA LEU A 283 0.96 -11.80 -11.23
C LEU A 283 1.31 -10.49 -11.93
N ALA A 284 1.26 -9.38 -11.19
CA ALA A 284 1.77 -8.09 -11.64
C ALA A 284 3.23 -7.95 -11.20
N ILE A 285 4.08 -7.38 -12.07
CA ILE A 285 5.50 -7.18 -11.76
C ILE A 285 5.94 -5.79 -12.22
N GLY A 286 6.45 -5.00 -11.28
CA GLY A 286 7.00 -3.67 -11.54
C GLY A 286 8.41 -3.71 -12.14
N ALA A 287 8.65 -2.82 -13.10
CA ALA A 287 9.96 -2.49 -13.66
C ALA A 287 10.08 -0.96 -13.72
N TYR A 288 10.25 -0.33 -12.56
CA TYR A 288 10.11 1.12 -12.41
C TYR A 288 11.20 1.94 -13.09
N HIS A 289 12.24 1.30 -13.64
CA HIS A 289 13.28 1.94 -14.46
C HIS A 289 13.19 1.60 -15.95
N ASP A 290 12.15 0.88 -16.38
CA ASP A 290 11.90 0.65 -17.80
C ASP A 290 11.71 1.98 -18.56
N ASP A 291 12.42 2.08 -19.68
CA ASP A 291 12.52 3.28 -20.50
C ASP A 291 11.34 3.44 -21.48
N GLY A 292 10.35 2.53 -21.52
CA GLY A 292 9.03 2.48 -22.22
C GLY A 292 8.57 3.52 -23.28
N GLY A 293 9.45 4.32 -23.87
CA GLY A 293 9.20 5.59 -24.56
C GLY A 293 10.00 6.78 -23.99
N PHE A 294 10.13 6.89 -22.67
CA PHE A 294 10.77 7.97 -21.92
C PHE A 294 11.71 7.44 -20.83
N TYR A 295 12.76 8.19 -20.51
CA TYR A 295 13.81 7.74 -19.61
C TYR A 295 13.23 7.38 -18.23
N GLN A 296 13.36 6.13 -17.78
CA GLN A 296 12.84 5.64 -16.49
C GLN A 296 11.37 6.00 -16.21
N GLN A 297 10.51 5.96 -17.24
CA GLN A 297 9.07 6.14 -17.04
C GLN A 297 8.47 5.04 -16.16
N GLY A 298 9.05 3.84 -16.21
CA GLY A 298 8.55 2.65 -15.55
C GLY A 298 7.39 1.97 -16.29
N SER A 299 7.25 0.67 -16.02
CA SER A 299 6.21 -0.20 -16.59
C SER A 299 5.79 -1.27 -15.58
N VAL A 300 4.59 -1.82 -15.76
CA VAL A 300 4.11 -3.03 -15.06
C VAL A 300 3.87 -4.14 -16.07
N TYR A 301 4.30 -5.35 -15.75
CA TYR A 301 4.17 -6.53 -16.60
C TYR A 301 3.20 -7.53 -15.99
N MET A 302 2.16 -7.90 -16.73
CA MET A 302 1.15 -8.84 -16.26
C MET A 302 1.44 -10.23 -16.77
N PHE A 303 1.53 -11.19 -15.85
CA PHE A 303 1.68 -12.61 -16.12
C PHE A 303 0.43 -13.36 -15.69
N THR A 304 0.12 -14.43 -16.41
CA THR A 304 -0.99 -15.34 -16.04
C THR A 304 -0.50 -16.77 -15.95
N ASP A 305 -0.88 -17.45 -14.88
CA ASP A 305 -0.67 -18.89 -14.73
C ASP A 305 -1.70 -19.69 -15.54
N LYS A 306 -1.23 -20.38 -16.58
CA LYS A 306 -2.01 -21.33 -17.37
C LYS A 306 -1.60 -22.76 -17.01
N ASN A 307 -2.15 -23.26 -15.90
CA ASN A 307 -1.95 -24.62 -15.39
C ASN A 307 -0.48 -24.97 -15.09
N GLY A 308 0.26 -24.10 -14.42
CA GLY A 308 1.68 -24.29 -14.13
C GLY A 308 2.63 -23.60 -15.10
N THR A 309 2.11 -22.95 -16.13
CA THR A 309 2.92 -22.22 -17.11
C THR A 309 2.57 -20.75 -17.04
N TRP A 310 3.53 -19.94 -16.61
CA TRP A 310 3.38 -18.49 -16.57
C TRP A 310 3.67 -17.88 -17.94
N GLU A 311 2.76 -17.05 -18.42
CA GLU A 311 2.88 -16.34 -19.69
C GLU A 311 2.63 -14.85 -19.49
N GLN A 312 3.55 -14.00 -19.96
CA GLN A 312 3.33 -12.55 -20.03
C GLN A 312 2.15 -12.28 -20.98
N GLN A 313 1.08 -11.67 -20.48
CA GLN A 313 -0.09 -11.31 -21.28
C GLN A 313 0.03 -9.90 -21.85
N GLU A 314 0.52 -8.96 -21.05
CA GLU A 314 0.55 -7.54 -21.39
C GLU A 314 1.64 -6.79 -20.63
N ARG A 315 1.99 -5.62 -21.16
CA ARG A 315 2.79 -4.58 -20.51
C ARG A 315 1.89 -3.36 -20.37
N ILE A 316 1.82 -2.80 -19.18
CA ILE A 316 1.08 -1.59 -18.84
C ILE A 316 2.09 -0.46 -18.71
N ASP A 317 1.96 0.52 -19.60
CA ASP A 317 2.72 1.78 -19.53
C ASP A 317 1.92 2.79 -18.70
N ILE A 318 2.62 3.73 -18.08
CA ILE A 318 1.99 4.87 -17.40
C ILE A 318 1.08 5.65 -18.40
N PRO A 319 -0.16 6.03 -18.01
CA PRO A 319 -1.11 6.69 -18.93
C PRO A 319 -0.65 8.04 -19.49
N ASP A 320 0.16 8.78 -18.74
CA ASP A 320 0.69 10.11 -19.05
C ASP A 320 2.23 10.11 -19.03
N PRO A 321 2.87 9.45 -20.01
CA PRO A 321 4.29 9.15 -19.96
C PRO A 321 5.19 10.38 -20.02
N HIS A 322 6.19 10.38 -19.14
CA HIS A 322 7.24 11.38 -19.06
C HIS A 322 8.50 10.78 -18.42
N ASP A 323 9.63 11.48 -18.54
CA ASP A 323 10.89 11.06 -17.95
C ASP A 323 10.77 10.95 -16.41
N GLU A 324 11.41 9.95 -15.85
CA GLU A 324 11.61 9.70 -14.41
C GLU A 324 10.33 9.47 -13.61
N ALA A 325 9.17 9.19 -14.24
CA ALA A 325 7.91 8.96 -13.53
C ALA A 325 7.99 7.78 -12.52
N GLN A 326 8.80 6.77 -12.84
CA GLN A 326 9.03 5.57 -12.02
C GLN A 326 7.74 4.81 -11.67
N PHE A 327 6.87 4.64 -12.66
CA PHE A 327 5.65 3.84 -12.58
C PHE A 327 5.94 2.36 -12.30
N GLY A 328 5.17 1.74 -11.41
CA GLY A 328 5.42 0.36 -10.97
C GLY A 328 6.45 0.27 -9.85
N THR A 329 6.73 1.37 -9.14
CA THR A 329 7.60 1.33 -7.94
C THR A 329 6.89 0.69 -6.74
N SER A 330 5.56 0.74 -6.74
CA SER A 330 4.67 0.05 -5.81
C SER A 330 3.42 -0.35 -6.60
N LEU A 331 2.78 -1.46 -6.23
CA LEU A 331 1.52 -1.89 -6.81
C LEU A 331 0.82 -2.83 -5.84
N ASP A 332 -0.50 -2.89 -5.94
CA ASP A 332 -1.34 -3.85 -5.21
C ASP A 332 -2.61 -4.18 -6.02
N MET A 333 -3.21 -5.35 -5.79
CA MET A 333 -4.36 -5.88 -6.55
C MET A 333 -5.44 -6.44 -5.63
N SER A 334 -6.70 -6.13 -5.95
CA SER A 334 -7.87 -6.76 -5.35
C SER A 334 -8.85 -7.16 -6.45
N GLY A 335 -8.85 -8.44 -6.82
CA GLY A 335 -9.70 -9.01 -7.84
C GLY A 335 -9.48 -8.41 -9.24
N ASP A 336 -10.46 -7.64 -9.69
CA ASP A 336 -10.43 -6.97 -10.99
C ASP A 336 -9.92 -5.52 -10.92
N SER A 337 -9.34 -5.12 -9.79
CA SER A 337 -8.79 -3.78 -9.56
C SER A 337 -7.31 -3.84 -9.20
N MET A 338 -6.55 -2.85 -9.65
CA MET A 338 -5.12 -2.72 -9.37
C MET A 338 -4.75 -1.25 -9.18
N VAL A 339 -3.97 -0.95 -8.16
CA VAL A 339 -3.40 0.39 -7.94
C VAL A 339 -1.90 0.30 -8.19
N VAL A 340 -1.35 1.27 -8.94
CA VAL A 340 0.08 1.34 -9.24
C VAL A 340 0.63 2.71 -8.89
N GLY A 341 1.69 2.75 -8.10
CA GLY A 341 2.39 3.97 -7.73
C GLY A 341 3.46 4.41 -8.74
N ALA A 342 3.63 5.72 -8.88
CA ALA A 342 4.68 6.38 -9.63
C ALA A 342 5.22 7.55 -8.81
N ARG A 343 6.26 7.28 -8.00
CA ARG A 343 6.68 8.19 -6.90
C ARG A 343 7.20 9.56 -7.35
N TYR A 344 7.52 9.75 -8.62
CA TYR A 344 7.97 11.04 -9.17
C TYR A 344 7.07 11.56 -10.30
N ALA A 345 5.90 10.96 -10.51
CA ALA A 345 4.92 11.49 -11.45
C ALA A 345 4.30 12.82 -10.96
N GLY A 346 3.82 13.65 -11.88
CA GLY A 346 3.14 14.89 -11.50
C GLY A 346 2.84 15.88 -12.64
N PRO A 347 1.95 16.86 -12.39
CA PRO A 347 1.47 17.80 -13.42
C PRO A 347 2.53 18.82 -13.88
N GLU A 348 3.63 18.94 -13.13
CA GLU A 348 4.78 19.76 -13.48
C GLU A 348 5.92 18.80 -13.79
N TYR A 349 6.41 18.80 -15.04
CA TYR A 349 7.54 18.00 -15.50
C TYR A 349 8.87 18.47 -14.88
N SER A 350 8.94 18.55 -13.54
CA SER A 350 10.18 18.59 -12.78
C SER A 350 10.71 17.16 -12.64
N SER A 351 12.03 17.00 -12.50
CA SER A 351 12.65 15.69 -12.28
C SER A 351 12.20 14.98 -11.00
N PHE A 352 11.44 15.65 -10.12
CA PHE A 352 10.95 15.11 -8.86
C PHE A 352 9.55 15.67 -8.57
N GLY A 353 8.55 15.15 -9.28
CA GLY A 353 7.15 15.49 -9.01
C GLY A 353 6.72 15.11 -7.59
N PRO A 354 5.53 15.54 -7.16
CA PRO A 354 4.96 15.13 -5.87
C PRO A 354 4.69 13.61 -5.78
N GLY A 355 4.61 12.92 -6.92
CA GLY A 355 4.22 11.53 -7.05
C GLY A 355 2.73 11.37 -7.39
N ALA A 356 2.35 10.21 -7.91
CA ALA A 356 0.97 9.84 -8.24
C ALA A 356 0.72 8.34 -8.04
N ALA A 357 -0.56 7.95 -7.97
CA ALA A 357 -0.98 6.57 -8.10
C ALA A 357 -2.08 6.45 -9.17
N TYR A 358 -2.18 5.29 -9.80
CA TYR A 358 -3.04 5.05 -10.95
C TYR A 358 -3.88 3.81 -10.68
N LEU A 359 -5.19 3.95 -10.83
CA LEU A 359 -6.15 2.87 -10.69
C LEU A 359 -6.45 2.26 -12.06
N PHE A 360 -6.34 0.94 -12.14
CA PHE A 360 -6.66 0.14 -13.31
C PHE A 360 -7.77 -0.85 -12.97
N LYS A 361 -8.64 -1.12 -13.95
CA LYS A 361 -9.69 -2.13 -13.86
C LYS A 361 -9.52 -3.17 -14.95
N ARG A 362 -9.80 -4.43 -14.63
CA ARG A 362 -9.76 -5.52 -15.61
C ARG A 362 -10.99 -5.47 -16.50
N GLY A 363 -10.78 -5.11 -17.76
CA GLY A 363 -11.77 -5.16 -18.82
C GLY A 363 -11.77 -6.49 -19.57
N ARG A 364 -12.61 -6.58 -20.62
CA ARG A 364 -12.61 -7.73 -21.54
C ARG A 364 -11.34 -7.85 -22.37
N GLY A 365 -10.59 -6.75 -22.50
CA GLY A 365 -9.41 -6.63 -23.34
C GLY A 365 -8.07 -6.77 -22.60
N GLY A 366 -8.08 -6.86 -21.26
CA GLY A 366 -6.88 -6.71 -20.43
C GLY A 366 -7.13 -5.69 -19.32
N TRP A 367 -6.08 -5.20 -18.69
CA TRP A 367 -6.20 -4.12 -17.71
C TRP A 367 -6.31 -2.76 -18.41
N GLU A 368 -7.26 -1.95 -17.97
CA GLU A 368 -7.57 -0.64 -18.55
C GLU A 368 -7.41 0.45 -17.49
N PHE A 369 -6.79 1.57 -17.86
CA PHE A 369 -6.67 2.72 -16.97
C PHE A 369 -8.06 3.27 -16.62
N SER A 370 -8.35 3.34 -15.32
CA SER A 370 -9.61 3.85 -14.78
C SER A 370 -9.44 5.32 -14.36
N SER A 371 -8.53 5.59 -13.42
CA SER A 371 -8.44 6.91 -12.79
C SER A 371 -7.05 7.24 -12.28
N LEU A 372 -6.72 8.54 -12.28
CA LEU A 372 -5.51 9.09 -11.67
C LEU A 372 -5.82 9.49 -10.23
N LEU A 373 -5.22 8.80 -9.27
CA LEU A 373 -5.31 9.11 -7.86
C LEU A 373 -4.21 10.11 -7.49
N GLY A 374 -4.47 11.40 -7.75
CA GLY A 374 -3.56 12.49 -7.42
C GLY A 374 -3.90 13.19 -6.11
N SER A 375 -2.90 13.69 -5.38
CA SER A 375 -3.11 14.56 -4.22
C SER A 375 -2.83 16.03 -4.54
N LYS A 376 -3.81 16.90 -4.25
CA LYS A 376 -3.58 18.38 -4.33
C LYS A 376 -2.80 18.92 -3.14
N THR A 377 -2.54 18.10 -2.13
CA THR A 377 -1.81 18.49 -0.92
C THR A 377 -0.44 17.83 -0.82
N ALA A 378 -0.11 16.91 -1.73
CA ALA A 378 1.24 16.38 -1.83
C ALA A 378 2.17 17.48 -2.34
N GLU A 379 3.28 17.68 -1.63
CA GLU A 379 4.32 18.62 -2.02
C GLU A 379 5.30 17.95 -3.00
N GLU A 380 6.10 18.74 -3.74
CA GLU A 380 7.21 18.17 -4.53
C GLU A 380 8.09 17.29 -3.64
N GLU A 381 8.63 16.20 -4.20
CA GLU A 381 9.47 15.24 -3.47
C GLU A 381 8.76 14.50 -2.32
N ALA A 382 7.43 14.64 -2.14
CA ALA A 382 6.69 13.88 -1.12
C ALA A 382 6.68 12.36 -1.38
N GLU A 383 6.98 11.96 -2.63
CA GLU A 383 6.95 10.59 -3.12
C GLU A 383 5.60 9.91 -2.92
N PHE A 384 4.53 10.62 -3.24
CA PHE A 384 3.19 10.06 -3.26
C PHE A 384 3.12 8.87 -4.23
N GLY A 385 2.56 7.74 -3.78
CA GLY A 385 2.64 6.49 -4.54
C GLY A 385 3.91 5.69 -4.26
N TRP A 386 4.68 6.04 -3.23
CA TRP A 386 5.79 5.22 -2.74
C TRP A 386 5.32 3.83 -2.28
N SER A 387 4.18 3.79 -1.59
CA SER A 387 3.49 2.56 -1.21
C SER A 387 2.01 2.73 -1.56
N VAL A 388 1.37 1.64 -1.96
CA VAL A 388 -0.06 1.58 -2.24
C VAL A 388 -0.62 0.29 -1.66
N ALA A 389 -1.90 0.32 -1.27
CA ALA A 389 -2.64 -0.88 -0.87
C ALA A 389 -4.11 -0.74 -1.33
N ILE A 390 -4.74 -1.84 -1.72
CA ILE A 390 -6.14 -1.93 -2.13
C ILE A 390 -6.78 -3.21 -1.62
N ASP A 391 -7.93 -3.08 -0.95
CA ASP A 391 -8.84 -4.21 -0.76
C ASP A 391 -10.30 -3.75 -0.89
N GLY A 392 -11.05 -4.42 -1.76
CA GLY A 392 -12.39 -3.99 -2.14
C GLY A 392 -12.41 -2.52 -2.57
N GLY A 393 -13.26 -1.72 -1.93
CA GLY A 393 -13.39 -0.27 -2.19
C GLY A 393 -12.42 0.62 -1.39
N HIS A 394 -11.47 0.05 -0.66
CA HIS A 394 -10.51 0.81 0.14
C HIS A 394 -9.16 0.89 -0.59
N VAL A 395 -8.67 2.11 -0.79
CA VAL A 395 -7.33 2.36 -1.33
C VAL A 395 -6.56 3.24 -0.38
N ALA A 396 -5.30 2.91 -0.13
CA ALA A 396 -4.37 3.73 0.63
C ALA A 396 -3.09 4.00 -0.15
N ILE A 397 -2.54 5.19 0.01
CA ILE A 397 -1.37 5.66 -0.72
C ILE A 397 -0.44 6.39 0.24
N GLY A 398 0.82 5.96 0.28
CA GLY A 398 1.87 6.53 1.09
C GLY A 398 2.63 7.64 0.39
N ALA A 399 3.06 8.64 1.17
CA ALA A 399 3.96 9.72 0.78
C ALA A 399 4.97 9.95 1.93
N PRO A 400 5.96 9.08 2.11
CA PRO A 400 6.82 9.04 3.30
C PRO A 400 7.64 10.32 3.51
N PHE A 401 7.90 11.09 2.46
CA PHE A 401 8.66 12.34 2.53
C PHE A 401 7.74 13.58 2.54
N GLN A 402 6.44 13.40 2.74
CA GLN A 402 5.53 14.52 2.92
C GLN A 402 5.82 15.29 4.22
N ASP A 403 5.99 16.61 4.07
CA ASP A 403 6.04 17.55 5.17
C ASP A 403 4.63 17.82 5.72
N SER A 404 4.24 17.02 6.71
CA SER A 404 2.88 17.06 7.29
C SER A 404 2.77 17.91 8.56
N ARG A 405 3.85 18.00 9.34
CA ARG A 405 3.95 18.73 10.62
C ARG A 405 5.37 19.26 10.89
N SER A 406 6.36 18.55 10.38
CA SER A 406 7.81 18.78 10.43
C SER A 406 8.44 18.10 9.21
N PRO A 407 9.72 18.38 8.84
CA PRO A 407 10.37 17.69 7.73
C PRO A 407 10.23 16.17 7.81
N ASP A 408 9.84 15.55 6.69
CA ASP A 408 9.79 14.10 6.46
C ASP A 408 8.96 13.33 7.51
N THR A 409 7.91 13.95 8.05
CA THR A 409 6.99 13.24 8.96
C THR A 409 6.28 12.10 8.23
N GLY A 410 6.05 12.27 6.93
CA GLY A 410 5.30 11.37 6.07
C GLY A 410 3.81 11.67 6.03
N GLY A 411 3.11 10.96 5.15
CA GLY A 411 1.70 11.15 4.88
C GLY A 411 1.05 9.85 4.39
N LEU A 412 -0.19 9.66 4.82
CA LEU A 412 -1.09 8.62 4.33
C LEU A 412 -2.30 9.30 3.71
N TYR A 413 -2.68 8.84 2.53
CA TYR A 413 -3.83 9.29 1.78
C TYR A 413 -4.75 8.10 1.55
N VAL A 414 -6.00 8.20 1.96
CA VAL A 414 -6.97 7.12 1.79
C VAL A 414 -8.14 7.55 0.93
N LEU A 415 -8.67 6.57 0.23
CA LEU A 415 -9.87 6.62 -0.58
C LEU A 415 -10.78 5.49 -0.10
N SER A 416 -12.05 5.80 0.11
CA SER A 416 -13.13 4.80 0.18
C SER A 416 -14.06 5.12 -0.95
N ASP A 417 -14.13 4.20 -1.88
CA ASP A 417 -14.75 4.31 -3.20
C ASP A 417 -15.22 2.91 -3.58
N SER A 418 -16.51 2.66 -3.35
CA SER A 418 -17.12 1.35 -3.48
C SER A 418 -17.19 0.88 -4.93
N ASP A 419 -17.28 1.81 -5.88
CA ASP A 419 -17.34 1.51 -7.30
C ASP A 419 -15.97 1.61 -8.00
N LEU A 420 -14.96 2.17 -7.33
CA LEU A 420 -13.58 2.36 -7.77
C LEU A 420 -13.45 3.23 -9.03
N ASP A 421 -14.29 4.25 -9.22
CA ASP A 421 -14.17 5.21 -10.32
C ASP A 421 -13.10 6.31 -10.08
N GLY A 422 -12.54 6.34 -8.86
CA GLY A 422 -11.54 7.29 -8.40
C GLY A 422 -12.12 8.57 -7.78
N VAL A 423 -13.43 8.63 -7.59
CA VAL A 423 -14.14 9.62 -6.79
C VAL A 423 -14.47 8.97 -5.44
N PRO A 424 -14.15 9.61 -4.30
CA PRO A 424 -14.56 9.06 -3.01
C PRO A 424 -16.08 8.96 -2.90
N ASP A 425 -16.63 7.89 -2.29
CA ASP A 425 -18.08 7.69 -2.08
C ASP A 425 -18.75 8.90 -1.40
N GLN A 426 -18.04 9.55 -0.47
CA GLN A 426 -18.51 10.77 0.21
C GLN A 426 -18.67 11.99 -0.73
N CYS A 427 -18.16 11.88 -1.95
CA CYS A 427 -18.15 12.84 -3.03
C CYS A 427 -18.90 12.39 -4.27
N ASP A 428 -19.22 11.09 -4.36
CA ASP A 428 -20.32 10.60 -5.16
C ASP A 428 -21.63 11.10 -4.55
N LEU A 429 -21.87 12.37 -4.85
CA LEU A 429 -23.21 12.91 -4.89
C LEU A 429 -23.95 12.40 -6.12
N ASP A 430 -23.37 11.48 -6.92
CA ASP A 430 -24.09 10.92 -8.05
C ASP A 430 -25.11 9.91 -7.51
N PRO A 431 -26.40 10.24 -7.60
CA PRO A 431 -27.42 9.36 -7.06
C PRO A 431 -27.47 8.14 -7.99
N ASP A 432 -27.12 6.95 -7.49
CA ASP A 432 -27.15 5.74 -8.32
C ASP A 432 -28.59 5.45 -8.76
N PRO A 433 -28.92 5.65 -10.05
CA PRO A 433 -30.27 5.45 -10.54
C PRO A 433 -30.55 3.97 -10.87
N ASP A 434 -29.52 3.11 -10.88
CA ASP A 434 -29.59 1.65 -11.06
C ASP A 434 -29.73 0.99 -9.69
N ILE A 435 -30.96 0.89 -9.21
CA ILE A 435 -31.26 0.53 -7.81
C ILE A 435 -31.08 -0.97 -7.58
N ASN A 436 -31.06 -1.78 -8.65
CA ASN A 436 -30.94 -3.23 -8.58
C ASN A 436 -29.56 -3.77 -9.02
N ASP A 437 -28.60 -2.88 -9.32
CA ASP A 437 -27.24 -3.15 -9.78
C ASP A 437 -27.17 -4.08 -11.01
N ASP A 438 -28.16 -4.01 -11.92
CA ASP A 438 -28.22 -4.89 -13.09
C ASP A 438 -27.49 -4.32 -14.32
N GLY A 439 -27.01 -3.08 -14.22
CA GLY A 439 -26.31 -2.32 -15.23
C GLY A 439 -27.25 -1.58 -16.20
N VAL A 440 -28.55 -1.54 -15.93
CA VAL A 440 -29.58 -0.92 -16.78
C VAL A 440 -30.57 -0.14 -15.90
N ILE A 441 -30.96 1.06 -16.33
CA ILE A 441 -31.92 1.91 -15.61
C ILE A 441 -33.26 1.81 -16.31
N ASP A 442 -34.13 0.94 -15.80
CA ASP A 442 -35.38 0.58 -16.46
C ASP A 442 -36.62 0.51 -15.54
N GLY A 443 -37.63 -0.25 -15.97
CA GLY A 443 -38.88 -0.42 -15.23
C GLY A 443 -38.72 -1.14 -13.89
N GLU A 444 -37.64 -1.89 -13.69
CA GLU A 444 -37.33 -2.56 -12.43
C GLU A 444 -36.88 -1.57 -11.36
N ASP A 445 -36.00 -0.62 -11.69
CA ASP A 445 -35.57 0.48 -10.79
C ASP A 445 -36.71 1.40 -10.42
N LEU A 446 -37.53 1.76 -11.41
CA LEU A 446 -38.76 2.50 -11.17
C LEU A 446 -39.69 1.74 -10.21
N GLY A 447 -39.74 0.42 -10.34
CA GLY A 447 -40.47 -0.45 -9.42
C GLY A 447 -39.95 -0.35 -8.00
N ALA A 448 -38.63 -0.30 -7.83
CA ALA A 448 -37.96 -0.18 -6.53
C ALA A 448 -38.24 1.17 -5.85
N ILE A 449 -38.16 2.30 -6.58
CA ILE A 449 -38.56 3.64 -6.09
C ILE A 449 -40.01 3.62 -5.59
N LEU A 450 -40.93 3.16 -6.44
CA LEU A 450 -42.36 3.19 -6.13
C LEU A 450 -42.72 2.23 -4.98
N GLY A 451 -41.98 1.14 -4.82
CA GLY A 451 -42.13 0.17 -3.74
C GLY A 451 -41.72 0.70 -2.36
N SER A 452 -40.78 1.64 -2.32
CA SER A 452 -40.15 2.15 -1.10
C SER A 452 -40.56 3.58 -0.74
N TRP A 453 -41.57 4.14 -1.41
CA TRP A 453 -42.00 5.52 -1.26
C TRP A 453 -42.26 5.95 0.19
N GLY A 454 -41.57 7.00 0.65
CA GLY A 454 -41.63 7.50 2.02
C GLY A 454 -40.30 7.39 2.77
N ILE A 455 -40.35 7.46 4.09
CA ILE A 455 -39.14 7.43 4.94
C ILE A 455 -38.44 6.08 4.77
N CYS A 456 -37.19 6.12 4.34
CA CYS A 456 -36.40 4.93 4.02
C CYS A 456 -34.91 5.23 4.26
N ASP A 457 -34.52 5.30 5.53
CA ASP A 457 -33.16 5.67 5.93
C ASP A 457 -32.16 4.56 5.53
N GLY A 458 -31.33 4.84 4.52
CA GLY A 458 -30.28 3.95 4.01
C GLY A 458 -30.76 2.80 3.13
N CYS A 459 -31.90 2.94 2.42
CA CYS A 459 -32.31 1.94 1.44
C CYS A 459 -31.90 2.34 0.01
N PRO A 460 -31.68 1.37 -0.90
CA PRO A 460 -31.24 1.67 -2.27
C PRO A 460 -32.16 2.61 -3.07
N ALA A 461 -33.45 2.67 -2.70
CA ALA A 461 -34.42 3.56 -3.34
C ALA A 461 -34.34 5.03 -2.87
N ASP A 462 -33.62 5.33 -1.79
CA ASP A 462 -33.31 6.70 -1.34
C ASP A 462 -32.05 7.19 -2.08
N VAL A 463 -32.24 7.37 -3.38
CA VAL A 463 -31.17 7.57 -4.37
C VAL A 463 -30.36 8.83 -4.04
N ASN A 464 -31.00 9.88 -3.55
CA ASN A 464 -30.31 11.12 -3.13
C ASN A 464 -29.85 11.14 -1.66
N GLN A 465 -30.10 10.05 -0.92
CA GLN A 465 -29.68 9.82 0.46
C GLN A 465 -30.16 10.89 1.47
N ASP A 466 -31.37 11.43 1.31
CA ASP A 466 -31.94 12.39 2.26
C ASP A 466 -32.82 11.76 3.36
N GLY A 467 -32.91 10.43 3.36
CA GLY A 467 -33.71 9.60 4.27
C GLY A 467 -35.17 9.42 3.83
N ILE A 468 -35.56 9.93 2.65
CA ILE A 468 -36.93 9.92 2.16
C ILE A 468 -36.96 9.62 0.65
N VAL A 469 -37.56 8.50 0.27
CA VAL A 469 -37.89 8.22 -1.14
C VAL A 469 -39.07 9.07 -1.57
N ASP A 470 -38.84 10.06 -2.43
CA ASP A 470 -39.86 10.94 -2.95
C ASP A 470 -39.74 11.28 -4.46
N GLY A 471 -40.36 12.39 -4.86
CA GLY A 471 -40.37 12.83 -6.25
C GLY A 471 -39.00 13.26 -6.78
N ILE A 472 -38.04 13.52 -5.90
CA ILE A 472 -36.66 13.87 -6.25
C ILE A 472 -35.92 12.60 -6.68
N ASP A 473 -35.99 11.51 -5.92
CA ASP A 473 -35.38 10.21 -6.26
C ASP A 473 -35.95 9.65 -7.56
N LEU A 474 -37.28 9.71 -7.69
CA LEU A 474 -37.95 9.36 -8.94
C LEU A 474 -37.46 10.22 -10.11
N GLY A 475 -37.22 11.50 -9.87
CA GLY A 475 -36.71 12.42 -10.88
C GLY A 475 -35.31 12.06 -11.38
N ILE A 476 -34.48 11.50 -10.50
CA ILE A 476 -33.12 11.07 -10.83
C ILE A 476 -33.16 9.80 -11.69
N VAL A 477 -33.88 8.76 -11.26
CA VAL A 477 -34.06 7.51 -12.04
C VAL A 477 -34.65 7.80 -13.42
N LEU A 478 -35.69 8.63 -13.51
CA LEU A 478 -36.27 9.02 -14.80
C LEU A 478 -35.34 9.90 -15.65
N GLY A 479 -34.44 10.65 -15.03
CA GLY A 479 -33.46 11.50 -15.70
C GLY A 479 -32.33 10.73 -16.34
N ALA A 480 -31.98 9.57 -15.77
CA ALA A 480 -30.92 8.69 -16.21
C ALA A 480 -31.41 7.46 -17.01
N TRP A 481 -32.70 7.40 -17.34
CA TRP A 481 -33.36 6.27 -18.01
C TRP A 481 -32.60 5.76 -19.24
N THR A 482 -32.28 4.47 -19.25
CA THR A 482 -31.67 3.79 -20.40
C THR A 482 -32.70 2.86 -21.09
N ILE A 483 -32.51 2.58 -22.38
CA ILE A 483 -33.52 1.93 -23.26
C ILE A 483 -33.10 0.51 -23.62
#